data_AF-A0A2P8MB07-F1
#
_entry.id   AF-A0A2P8MB07-F1
#
_cell.length_a   1.000
_cell.length_b   1.000
_cell.length_c   1.000
_cell.angle_alpha   90.00
_cell.angle_beta   90.00
_cell.angle_gamma   90.00
#
_symmetry.space_group_name_H-M   'P 1'
#
loop_
_entity.id
_entity.type
_entity.pdbx_description
1 polymer ?
#
loop_
_entity_poly.entity_id
_entity_poly.type
_entity_poly.pdbx_seq_one_letter_code
_entity_poly.pdbx_strand_id
1 'polypeptide(L)'
;MRLANGIVIDVATNDELIEVKNSTTSIHLEQLDKYANKTNKNFFNYSSKKVIIYIDKPMDISNNNTVKLIEKIKNKGITVVNSLDELKGKLK
;
A
#
# COMPACT_ATOMS: atom_id res chain seq x y z
N MET A 1 -15.59 0.34 -0.13
CA MET A 1 -16.23 0.21 1.21
C MET A 1 -15.56 1.21 2.16
N ARG A 2 -16.29 2.17 2.74
CA ARG A 2 -15.72 3.11 3.73
C ARG A 2 -15.82 2.49 5.12
N LEU A 3 -14.69 2.18 5.74
CA LEU A 3 -14.65 1.77 7.14
C LEU A 3 -14.69 3.01 8.04
N ALA A 4 -15.41 2.93 9.16
CA ALA A 4 -15.44 3.99 10.17
C ALA A 4 -14.00 4.38 10.55
N ASN A 5 -13.70 5.68 10.59
CA ASN A 5 -12.37 6.31 10.82
C ASN A 5 -11.57 6.75 9.57
N GLY A 6 -12.21 6.94 8.42
CA GLY A 6 -11.56 7.52 7.23
C GLY A 6 -10.50 6.61 6.61
N ILE A 7 -10.66 5.29 6.80
CA ILE A 7 -9.83 4.26 6.17
C ILE A 7 -10.43 4.00 4.78
N VAL A 8 -9.63 4.29 3.76
CA VAL A 8 -9.93 3.94 2.37
C VAL A 8 -9.03 2.75 2.02
N ILE A 9 -9.67 1.69 1.55
CA ILE A 9 -9.08 0.57 0.82
C ILE A 9 -9.94 0.44 -0.42
N ASP A 10 -9.32 0.47 -1.59
CA ASP A 10 -10.02 0.38 -2.86
C ASP A 10 -10.50 -1.03 -3.14
N VAL A 11 -9.66 -2.04 -2.87
CA VAL A 11 -9.97 -3.44 -3.10
C VAL A 11 -9.53 -4.31 -1.92
N ALA A 12 -10.41 -5.21 -1.49
CA ALA A 12 -10.10 -6.24 -0.50
C ALA A 12 -10.52 -7.60 -1.06
N THR A 13 -9.59 -8.55 -1.11
CA THR A 13 -9.84 -9.95 -1.50
C THR A 13 -9.80 -10.82 -0.25
N ASN A 14 -9.77 -12.15 -0.40
CA ASN A 14 -9.54 -13.05 0.72
C ASN A 14 -8.11 -12.91 1.28
N ASP A 15 -7.13 -12.68 0.41
CA ASP A 15 -5.70 -12.73 0.73
C ASP A 15 -5.01 -11.35 0.76
N GLU A 16 -5.58 -10.35 0.10
CA GLU A 16 -4.98 -9.04 -0.13
C GLU A 16 -5.85 -7.86 0.31
N LEU A 17 -5.17 -6.78 0.68
CA LEU A 17 -5.70 -5.42 0.71
C LEU A 17 -4.91 -4.60 -0.31
N ILE A 18 -5.61 -3.96 -1.25
CA ILE A 18 -4.99 -3.20 -2.34
C ILE A 18 -5.49 -1.76 -2.25
N GLU A 19 -4.54 -0.84 -2.20
CA GLU A 19 -4.77 0.60 -2.29
C GLU A 19 -4.15 1.11 -3.60
N VAL A 20 -4.91 1.91 -4.34
CA VAL A 20 -4.49 2.52 -5.60
C VAL A 20 -4.08 3.97 -5.35
N LYS A 21 -2.87 4.33 -5.74
CA LYS A 21 -2.39 5.71 -5.73
C LYS A 21 -2.05 6.15 -7.14
N ASN A 22 -2.46 7.37 -7.47
CA ASN A 22 -2.13 7.98 -8.76
C ASN A 22 -0.60 8.12 -8.94
N SER A 23 0.11 8.51 -7.88
CA SER A 23 1.56 8.70 -7.88
C SER A 23 2.15 8.51 -6.48
N THR A 24 3.48 8.45 -6.41
CA THR A 24 4.24 8.36 -5.15
C THR A 24 3.98 9.54 -4.21
N THR A 25 3.69 10.73 -4.76
CA THR A 25 3.35 11.94 -4.00
C THR A 25 2.01 11.88 -3.29
N SER A 26 1.12 10.97 -3.68
CA SER A 26 -0.19 10.76 -3.04
C SER A 26 -0.12 9.77 -1.87
N ILE A 27 1.08 9.29 -1.52
CA ILE A 27 1.27 8.32 -0.45
C ILE A 27 1.41 9.04 0.90
N HIS A 28 0.57 8.67 1.85
CA HIS A 28 0.66 9.11 3.24
C HIS A 28 1.10 7.94 4.12
N LEU A 29 2.33 7.96 4.63
CA LEU A 29 2.89 6.84 5.42
C LEU A 29 2.08 6.51 6.68
N GLU A 30 1.47 7.51 7.30
CA GLU A 30 0.60 7.32 8.47
C GLU A 30 -0.66 6.50 8.17
N GLN A 31 -1.18 6.58 6.93
CA GLN A 31 -2.28 5.74 6.48
C GLN A 31 -1.80 4.31 6.33
N LEU A 32 -0.58 4.12 5.82
CA LEU A 32 0.01 2.79 5.63
C LEU A 32 0.19 2.03 6.94
N ASP A 33 0.48 2.73 8.03
CA ASP A 33 0.60 2.12 9.35
C ASP A 33 -0.71 1.50 9.85
N LYS A 34 -1.87 1.97 9.38
CA LYS A 34 -3.17 1.35 9.69
C LYS A 34 -3.33 -0.05 9.07
N TYR A 35 -2.56 -0.35 8.01
CA TYR A 35 -2.57 -1.63 7.30
C TYR A 35 -1.50 -2.60 7.80
N ALA A 36 -0.34 -2.07 8.20
CA ALA A 36 0.88 -2.86 8.39
C ALA A 36 1.42 -2.87 9.83
N ASN A 37 1.05 -1.90 10.67
CA ASN A 37 1.57 -1.81 12.03
C ASN A 37 0.52 -2.25 13.06
N LYS A 38 0.70 -3.45 13.63
CA LYS A 38 -0.20 -4.04 14.65
C LYS A 38 -0.30 -3.21 15.94
N THR A 39 0.68 -2.34 16.22
CA THR A 39 0.64 -1.46 17.41
C THR A 39 -0.08 -0.13 17.14
N ASN A 40 -0.46 0.15 15.88
CA ASN A 40 -1.23 1.34 15.55
C ASN A 40 -2.65 1.22 16.12
N LYS A 41 -3.11 2.25 16.85
CA LYS A 41 -4.46 2.29 17.44
C LYS A 41 -5.60 2.13 16.43
N ASN A 42 -5.35 2.47 15.17
CA ASN A 42 -6.31 2.37 14.06
C ASN A 42 -5.98 1.19 13.13
N PHE A 43 -5.16 0.23 13.58
CA PHE A 43 -4.84 -0.97 12.83
C PHE A 43 -6.12 -1.78 12.57
N PHE A 44 -6.35 -2.23 11.33
CA PHE A 44 -7.54 -3.02 11.00
C PHE A 44 -7.26 -4.31 10.22
N ASN A 45 -6.02 -4.55 9.80
CA ASN A 45 -5.64 -5.75 9.06
C ASN A 45 -5.45 -6.97 9.98
N TYR A 46 -6.48 -7.29 10.77
CA TYR A 46 -6.43 -8.37 11.78
C TYR A 46 -6.28 -9.76 11.15
N SER A 47 -6.79 -9.95 9.93
CA SER A 47 -6.63 -11.18 9.15
C SER A 47 -5.22 -11.36 8.57
N SER A 48 -4.30 -10.43 8.82
CA SER A 48 -2.92 -10.47 8.32
C SER A 48 -2.84 -10.64 6.80
N LYS A 49 -3.76 -10.00 6.07
CA LYS A 49 -3.77 -9.99 4.61
C LYS A 49 -2.53 -9.28 4.08
N LYS A 50 -2.07 -9.70 2.91
CA LYS A 50 -0.97 -9.04 2.20
C LYS A 50 -1.41 -7.63 1.77
N VAL A 51 -0.62 -6.62 2.10
CA VAL A 51 -0.90 -5.23 1.71
C VAL A 51 -0.13 -4.91 0.44
N ILE A 52 -0.83 -4.41 -0.58
CA ILE A 52 -0.28 -4.01 -1.87
C ILE A 52 -0.65 -2.55 -2.14
N ILE A 53 0.35 -1.73 -2.48
CA ILE A 53 0.16 -0.39 -3.02
C ILE A 53 0.43 -0.45 -4.51
N TYR A 54 -0.61 -0.21 -5.30
CA TYR A 54 -0.48 -0.04 -6.74
C TYR A 54 -0.34 1.45 -7.06
N ILE A 55 0.74 1.79 -7.77
CA ILE A 55 1.00 3.15 -8.24
C ILE A 55 0.70 3.17 -9.73
N ASP A 56 -0.24 4.02 -10.15
CA ASP A 56 -0.74 4.05 -11.53
C ASP A 56 0.25 4.74 -12.48
N LYS A 57 0.79 5.91 -12.07
CA LYS A 57 1.77 6.63 -12.88
C LYS A 57 3.19 6.07 -12.73
N PRO A 58 4.03 6.12 -13.78
CA PRO A 58 5.43 5.73 -13.69
C PRO A 58 6.14 6.40 -12.52
N MET A 59 6.86 5.60 -11.74
CA MET A 59 7.70 6.12 -10.67
C MET A 59 8.98 6.73 -11.24
N ASP A 60 9.29 7.96 -10.83
CA ASP A 60 10.59 8.56 -11.10
C ASP A 60 11.65 7.95 -10.15
N ILE A 61 12.28 6.86 -10.62
CA ILE A 61 13.35 6.15 -9.90
C ILE A 61 14.69 6.90 -9.91
N SER A 62 14.83 7.95 -10.72
CA SER A 62 16.01 8.82 -10.68
C SER A 62 15.99 9.76 -9.47
N ASN A 63 14.80 10.01 -8.91
CA ASN A 63 14.60 10.80 -7.72
C ASN A 63 14.85 9.99 -6.44
N ASN A 64 15.93 10.32 -5.73
CA ASN A 64 16.30 9.68 -4.46
C ASN A 64 15.19 9.72 -3.39
N ASN A 65 14.31 10.73 -3.40
CA ASN A 65 13.20 10.79 -2.45
C ASN A 65 12.14 9.71 -2.76
N THR A 66 11.87 9.47 -4.04
CA THR A 66 11.01 8.37 -4.48
C THR A 66 11.57 7.04 -4.01
N VAL A 67 12.86 6.78 -4.28
CA VAL A 67 13.52 5.53 -3.89
C VAL A 67 13.45 5.30 -2.38
N LYS A 68 13.83 6.31 -1.58
CA LYS A 68 13.76 6.25 -0.11
C LYS A 68 12.34 6.04 0.41
N LEU A 69 11.34 6.65 -0.22
CA LEU A 69 9.93 6.45 0.15
C LEU A 69 9.52 4.99 -0.11
N ILE A 70 9.82 4.45 -1.29
CA ILE A 70 9.49 3.06 -1.63
C ILE A 70 10.19 2.07 -0.70
N GLU A 71 11.46 2.29 -0.37
CA GLU A 71 12.19 1.47 0.61
C GLU A 71 11.54 1.51 2.00
N LYS A 72 11.14 2.70 2.48
CA LYS A 72 10.41 2.82 3.75
C LYS A 72 9.11 2.03 3.76
N ILE A 73 8.38 2.02 2.64
CA ILE A 73 7.13 1.26 2.51
C ILE A 73 7.43 -0.25 2.52
N LYS A 74 8.42 -0.69 1.74
CA LYS A 74 8.84 -2.10 1.69
C LYS A 74 9.33 -2.62 3.04
N ASN A 75 10.05 -1.80 3.80
CA ASN A 75 10.52 -2.14 5.16
C ASN A 75 9.38 -2.34 6.17
N LYS A 76 8.17 -1.86 5.87
CA LYS A 76 6.94 -2.14 6.64
C LYS A 76 6.27 -3.47 6.23
N GLY A 77 6.88 -4.24 5.33
CA GLY A 77 6.30 -5.48 4.79
C GLY A 77 5.22 -5.25 3.74
N ILE A 78 5.11 -4.03 3.20
CA ILE A 78 4.12 -3.67 2.18
C ILE A 78 4.71 -3.88 0.79
N THR A 79 3.94 -4.51 -0.10
CA THR A 79 4.33 -4.68 -1.50
C THR A 79 3.99 -3.40 -2.28
N VAL A 80 4.92 -2.92 -3.11
CA VAL A 80 4.67 -1.82 -4.05
C VAL A 80 4.83 -2.34 -5.48
N VAL A 81 3.87 -2.03 -6.34
CA VAL A 81 3.85 -2.39 -7.76
C VAL A 81 3.49 -1.17 -8.62
N ASN A 82 3.98 -1.10 -9.85
CA ASN A 82 3.78 0.04 -10.76
C ASN A 82 3.21 -0.37 -12.14
N SER A 83 2.71 -1.60 -12.25
CA SER A 83 1.98 -2.08 -13.43
C SER A 83 0.92 -3.12 -13.05
N LEU A 84 -0.07 -3.30 -13.92
CA LEU A 84 -1.10 -4.33 -13.72
C LEU A 84 -0.51 -5.74 -13.83
N ASP A 85 0.53 -5.94 -14.65
CA ASP A 85 1.22 -7.23 -14.76
C ASP A 85 1.95 -7.58 -13.46
N GLU A 86 2.65 -6.61 -12.86
CA GLU A 86 3.24 -6.78 -11.54
C GLU A 86 2.18 -7.07 -10.49
N LEU A 87 1.07 -6.31 -10.49
CA LEU A 87 -0.04 -6.55 -9.57
C LEU A 87 -0.57 -7.98 -9.70
N LYS A 88 -0.88 -8.41 -10.93
CA LYS A 88 -1.35 -9.77 -11.24
C LYS A 88 -0.38 -10.83 -10.75
N GLY A 89 0.93 -10.63 -10.91
CA GLY A 89 1.96 -11.54 -10.39
C GLY A 89 2.09 -11.57 -8.86
N LYS A 90 1.36 -10.70 -8.13
CA LYS A 90 1.36 -10.64 -6.65
C LYS A 90 0.07 -11.12 -6.01
N LEU A 91 -1.01 -11.34 -6.78
CA LEU A 91 -2.27 -11.88 -6.28
C LEU A 91 -2.20 -13.41 -6.13
N LYS A 92 -3.01 -13.96 -5.22
CA LYS A 92 -3.17 -15.41 -5.01
C LYS A 92 -4.48 -15.94 -5.59
#